data_AF-A0A3P1SI60-F1
#
_entry.id   AF-A0A3P1SI60-F1
#
_cell.length_a   1.000
_cell.length_b   1.000
_cell.length_c   1.000
_cell.angle_alpha   90.00
_cell.angle_beta   90.00
_cell.angle_gamma   90.00
#
_symmetry.space_group_name_H-M   'P 1'
#
loop_
_entity.id
_entity.type
_entity.pdbx_description
1 polymer ?
#
loop_
_entity_poly.entity_id
_entity_poly.type
_entity_poly.pdbx_seq_one_letter_code
_entity_poly.pdbx_strand_id
1 'polypeptide(L)' 'ASWQKGSVENANRLIRKYIPKKADFDEFSHKRIMNIQKKLNGRPREKLKFHTQKNEFFNKIL' A
#
# COMPACT_ATOMS: atom_id res chain seq x y z
N ALA A 1 -18.01 -2.82 -3.89
CA ALA A 1 -19.04 -1.85 -4.30
C ALA A 1 -18.42 -0.48 -4.62
N SER A 2 -19.14 0.38 -5.36
CA SER A 2 -18.58 1.60 -6.00
C SER A 2 -17.75 2.50 -5.08
N TRP A 3 -18.12 2.60 -3.80
CA TRP A 3 -17.44 3.41 -2.77
C TRP A 3 -16.02 2.96 -2.40
N GLN A 4 -15.63 1.72 -2.71
CA GLN A 4 -14.27 1.22 -2.40
C GLN A 4 -13.23 1.68 -3.44
N LYS A 5 -13.69 2.11 -4.62
CA LYS A 5 -12.82 2.40 -5.78
C LYS A 5 -11.80 3.49 -5.50
N GLY A 6 -12.20 4.59 -4.85
CA GLY A 6 -11.28 5.68 -4.52
C GLY A 6 -10.12 5.25 -3.59
N SER A 7 -10.38 4.31 -2.68
CA SER A 7 -9.33 3.77 -1.81
C SER A 7 -8.34 2.90 -2.60
N VAL A 8 -8.85 2.07 -3.51
CA VAL A 8 -8.02 1.23 -4.40
C VAL A 8 -7.17 2.10 -5.32
N GLU A 9 -7.74 3.15 -5.91
CA GLU A 9 -7.03 4.09 -6.78
C GLU A 9 -5.91 4.83 -6.04
N ASN A 10 -6.16 5.26 -4.80
CA ASN A 10 -5.12 5.87 -3.97
C ASN A 10 -3.99 4.89 -3.62
N ALA A 11 -4.31 3.62 -3.32
CA ALA A 11 -3.31 2.58 -3.09
C ALA A 11 -2.45 2.34 -4.35
N ASN A 12 -3.10 2.20 -5.50
CA ASN A 12 -2.43 2.01 -6.79
C ASN A 12 -1.50 3.17 -7.14
N ARG A 13 -1.93 4.42 -6.88
CA ARG A 13 -1.08 5.60 -7.07
C ARG A 13 0.22 5.54 -6.25
N LEU A 14 0.18 4.96 -5.06
CA LEU A 14 1.35 4.83 -4.19
C LEU A 14 2.27 3.68 -4.64
N ILE A 15 1.70 2.55 -5.05
CA ILE A 15 2.46 1.44 -5.65
C ILE A 15 3.21 1.93 -6.89
N ARG A 16 2.58 2.78 -7.71
CA ARG A 16 3.19 3.36 -8.92
C ARG A 16 4.40 4.26 -8.68
N LYS A 17 4.66 4.68 -7.44
CA LYS A 17 5.92 5.35 -7.09
C LYS A 17 7.12 4.40 -7.07
N TYR A 18 6.88 3.09 -7.01
CA TYR A 18 7.91 2.06 -6.91
C TYR A 18 7.93 1.11 -8.10
N ILE A 19 6.77 0.89 -8.74
CA ILE A 19 6.58 -0.02 -9.87
C ILE A 19 5.95 0.79 -11.01
N PRO A 20 6.68 1.08 -12.10
CA PRO A 20 6.16 1.85 -13.23
C PRO A 20 4.91 1.21 -13.83
N LYS A 21 4.08 2.05 -14.47
CA LYS A 21 2.91 1.54 -15.20
C LYS A 21 3.39 0.66 -16.37
N LYS A 22 2.73 -0.48 -16.59
CA LYS A 22 3.07 -1.50 -17.60
C LYS A 22 4.38 -2.26 -17.33
N ALA A 23 5.00 -2.10 -16.17
CA ALA A 23 6.12 -2.95 -15.80
C ALA A 23 5.64 -4.39 -15.61
N ASP A 24 6.45 -5.35 -16.04
CA ASP A 24 6.23 -6.77 -15.75
C ASP A 24 6.64 -7.04 -14.29
N PHE A 25 5.78 -7.71 -13.52
CA PHE A 25 6.06 -8.00 -12.13
C PHE A 25 7.14 -9.06 -11.96
N ASP A 26 7.36 -9.91 -12.97
CA ASP A 26 8.39 -10.96 -12.95
C ASP A 26 9.81 -10.37 -12.99
N GLU A 27 9.96 -9.12 -13.46
CA GLU A 27 11.23 -8.36 -13.39
C GLU A 27 11.58 -7.91 -11.96
N PHE A 28 10.66 -8.04 -10.99
CA PHE A 28 10.85 -7.60 -9.62
C PHE A 28 11.02 -8.81 -8.71
N SER A 29 12.15 -8.87 -8.00
CA SER A 29 12.33 -9.91 -6.99
C SER A 29 11.25 -9.85 -5.91
N HIS A 30 10.84 -11.02 -5.42
CA HIS A 30 9.93 -11.14 -4.27
C HIS A 30 10.37 -10.27 -3.07
N LYS A 31 11.67 -10.19 -2.82
CA LYS A 31 12.26 -9.33 -1.77
C LYS A 31 11.98 -7.85 -2.03
N ARG A 32 12.07 -7.39 -3.28
CA ARG A 32 11.75 -6.01 -3.66
C ARG A 32 10.27 -5.71 -3.46
N ILE A 33 9.39 -6.60 -3.91
CA ILE A 33 7.93 -6.46 -3.72
C ILE A 33 7.57 -6.40 -2.23
N MET A 34 8.14 -7.30 -1.43
CA MET A 34 7.91 -7.34 0.02
C MET A 34 8.41 -6.07 0.72
N ASN A 35 9.55 -5.53 0.29
CA ASN A 35 10.06 -4.26 0.82
C ASN A 35 9.14 -3.08 0.46
N ILE A 36 8.59 -3.04 -0.75
CA ILE A 36 7.60 -2.03 -1.15
C ILE A 36 6.35 -2.14 -0.27
N GLN A 37 5.82 -3.35 -0.08
CA GLN A 37 4.67 -3.59 0.79
C GLN A 37 4.94 -3.12 2.23
N LYS A 38 6.08 -3.49 2.82
CA LYS A 38 6.47 -3.04 4.17
C LYS A 38 6.53 -1.52 4.27
N LYS A 39 7.15 -0.85 3.30
CA LYS A 39 7.19 0.62 3.24
C LYS A 39 5.80 1.25 3.14
N LEU A 40 4.93 0.69 2.29
CA LEU A 40 3.58 1.21 2.11
C LEU A 40 2.73 1.02 3.37
N ASN A 41 2.79 -0.13 4.02
CA ASN A 41 2.01 -0.45 5.22
C ASN A 41 2.53 0.26 6.49
N GLY A 42 3.84 0.54 6.52
CA GLY A 42 4.49 1.32 7.58
C GLY A 42 4.38 2.83 7.39
N ARG A 43 3.76 3.31 6.31
CA ARG A 43 3.63 4.75 6.04
C ARG A 43 2.50 5.36 6.88
N PRO A 44 2.79 6.37 7.73
CA PRO A 44 1.77 7.17 8.39
C PRO A 44 0.75 7.75 7.40
N ARG A 45 -0.53 7.68 7.74
CA ARG A 45 -1.62 8.24 6.92
C ARG A 45 -2.37 9.30 7.69
N GLU A 46 -2.53 10.47 7.10
CA GLU A 46 -3.33 11.56 7.67
C GLU A 46 -4.77 11.13 7.97
N LYS A 47 -5.40 10.36 7.06
CA LYS A 47 -6.74 9.78 7.27
C LYS A 47 -6.83 8.85 8.50
N LEU A 48 -5.68 8.34 8.96
CA LEU A 48 -5.56 7.52 10.16
C LEU A 48 -4.94 8.31 11.32
N LYS A 49 -5.08 9.64 11.36
CA LYS A 49 -4.45 10.51 12.38
C LYS A 49 -2.94 10.28 12.49
N PHE A 50 -2.28 10.07 11.35
CA PHE A 50 -0.86 9.73 11.23
C PHE A 50 -0.44 8.38 11.84
N HIS A 51 -1.38 7.51 12.20
CA HIS A 51 -1.08 6.09 12.42
C HIS A 51 -0.75 5.37 11.12
N THR A 52 -0.06 4.24 11.24
CA THR A 52 0.27 3.38 10.10
C THR A 52 -0.88 2.42 9.82
N GLN A 53 -1.02 2.00 8.56
CA GLN A 53 -2.04 1.03 8.16
C GLN A 53 -1.82 -0.31 8.85
N LYS A 54 -0.56 -0.68 9.10
CA LYS A 54 -0.22 -1.87 9.89
C LYS A 54 -0.82 -1.79 11.29
N ASN A 55 -0.60 -0.69 12.02
CA ASN A 55 -1.07 -0.55 13.39
C ASN A 55 -2.61 -0.56 13.45
N GLU A 56 -3.26 0.23 12.59
CA GLU A 56 -4.71 0.31 12.53
C GLU A 56 -5.38 -1.01 12.14
N PHE A 57 -4.71 -1.84 11.32
CA PHE A 57 -5.19 -3.17 10.99
C PHE A 57 -5.22 -4.08 12.22
N PHE A 58 -4.13 -4.13 12.99
CA PHE A 58 -4.07 -4.96 14.20
C PHE A 58 -5.00 -4.45 15.31
N ASN A 59 -5.13 -3.13 15.48
CA ASN A 59 -6.05 -2.53 16.45
C ASN A 59 -7.54 -2.81 16.17
N LYS A 60 -7.90 -3.26 14.96
CA LYS A 60 -9.28 -3.56 14.57
C LYS A 60 -9.60 -5.05 14.58
N ILE A 61 -8.57 -5.89 14.63
CA ILE A 61 -8.70 -7.35 14.60
C ILE A 61 -8.55 -7.93 16.00
N LEU A 62 -7.67 -7.32 16.81
CA LEU A 62 -7.53 -7.54 18.24
C LEU A 62 -8.48 -6.61 19.00
#